data_AF-A0A6H1TT07-F1
#
_entry.id   AF-A0A6H1TT07-F1
#
_cell.length_a   1.000
_cell.length_b   1.000
_cell.length_c   1.000
_cell.angle_alpha   90.00
_cell.angle_beta   90.00
_cell.angle_gamma   90.00
#
_symmetry.space_group_name_H-M   'P 1'
#
loop_
_entity.id
_entity.type
_entity.pdbx_description
1 polymer ?
#
loop_
_entity_poly.entity_id
_entity_poly.type
_entity_poly.pdbx_seq_one_letter_code
_entity_poly.pdbx_strand_id
1 'polypeptide(L)'
;MRFAQASPTGERGASRLVAKFTQKHQLPFPLLCDPEGKVATLYGSYGPKKFMGREFVGVYRQTFAIAPDGTLEKIYRKVKPATHAIELFGLL
;
A
#
# COMPACT_ATOMS: atom_id res chain seq x y z
N MET A 1 12.33 -4.83 8.27
CA MET A 1 12.21 -5.08 6.80
C MET A 1 12.92 -3.96 6.06
N ARG A 2 13.99 -4.24 5.30
CA ARG A 2 14.56 -3.26 4.36
C ARG A 2 13.67 -3.25 3.12
N PHE A 3 13.03 -2.12 2.82
CA PHE A 3 12.37 -1.93 1.53
C PHE A 3 13.45 -2.07 0.45
N ALA A 4 13.38 -3.13 -0.34
CA ALA A 4 14.37 -3.44 -1.35
C ALA A 4 14.52 -2.25 -2.30
N GLN A 5 15.77 -1.84 -2.54
CA GLN A 5 16.08 -1.04 -3.71
C GLN A 5 15.77 -1.87 -4.95
N ALA A 6 15.13 -1.20 -5.88
CA ALA A 6 14.38 -1.73 -7.00
C ALA A 6 15.31 -2.32 -8.09
N SER A 7 14.89 -3.39 -8.80
CA SER A 7 15.62 -4.16 -9.83
C SER A 7 15.33 -3.74 -11.30
N PRO A 8 16.29 -3.85 -12.24
CA PRO A 8 16.46 -2.83 -13.28
C PRO A 8 15.54 -2.87 -14.52
N THR A 9 14.78 -3.93 -14.79
CA THR A 9 14.28 -4.18 -16.16
C THR A 9 12.80 -3.89 -16.44
N GLY A 10 11.94 -3.78 -15.42
CA GLY A 10 10.50 -3.44 -15.57
C GLY A 10 10.04 -2.18 -14.84
N GLU A 11 10.87 -1.62 -13.96
CA GLU A 11 10.44 -0.62 -12.96
C GLU A 11 10.44 0.82 -13.46
N ARG A 12 11.14 1.12 -14.56
CA ARG A 12 11.43 2.50 -14.98
C ARG A 12 10.18 3.36 -15.22
N GLY A 13 9.09 2.77 -15.68
CA GLY A 13 7.82 3.47 -15.93
C GLY A 13 6.98 3.68 -14.67
N ALA A 14 6.68 2.61 -13.95
CA ALA A 14 5.83 2.65 -12.74
C ALA A 14 6.49 3.43 -11.60
N SER A 15 7.79 3.23 -11.38
CA SER A 15 8.56 3.97 -10.37
C SER A 15 8.56 5.49 -10.67
N ARG A 16 8.60 5.88 -11.95
CA ARG A 16 8.50 7.29 -12.36
C ARG A 16 7.13 7.90 -12.07
N LEU A 17 6.05 7.13 -12.17
CA LEU A 17 4.70 7.60 -11.79
C LEU A 17 4.60 7.83 -10.29
N VAL A 18 5.16 6.92 -9.48
CA VAL A 18 5.23 7.08 -8.02
C VAL A 18 6.04 8.33 -7.66
N ALA A 19 7.22 8.52 -8.26
CA ALA A 19 8.05 9.71 -8.02
C ALA A 19 7.32 11.03 -8.36
N LYS A 20 6.63 11.07 -9.50
CA LYS A 20 5.81 12.24 -9.88
C LYS A 20 4.67 12.49 -8.90
N PHE A 21 4.01 11.45 -8.41
CA PHE A 21 2.93 11.57 -7.43
C PHE A 21 3.44 12.08 -6.09
N THR A 22 4.54 11.51 -5.59
CA THR A 22 5.22 11.95 -4.36
C THR A 22 5.62 13.44 -4.46
N GLN A 23 6.19 13.86 -5.59
CA GLN A 23 6.57 15.26 -5.81
C GLN A 23 5.35 16.18 -5.88
N LYS A 24 4.32 15.81 -6.65
CA LYS A 24 3.10 16.60 -6.83
C LYS A 24 2.37 16.85 -5.51
N HIS A 25 2.34 15.86 -4.63
CA HIS A 25 1.64 15.92 -3.35
C HIS A 25 2.56 16.18 -2.15
N GLN A 26 3.85 16.42 -2.39
CA GLN A 26 4.87 16.73 -1.36
C GLN A 26 4.81 15.76 -0.17
N LEU A 27 4.72 14.46 -0.45
CA LEU A 27 4.52 13.46 0.60
C LEU A 27 5.77 13.37 1.49
N PRO A 28 5.64 13.43 2.83
CA PRO A 28 6.77 13.40 3.75
C PRO A 28 7.30 11.98 4.03
N PHE A 29 6.88 11.00 3.24
CA PHE A 29 7.22 9.58 3.40
C PHE A 29 7.37 8.90 2.03
N PRO A 30 8.16 7.81 1.96
CA PRO A 30 8.32 7.06 0.72
C PRO A 30 7.04 6.30 0.35
N LEU A 31 6.85 6.10 -0.96
CA LEU A 31 5.84 5.20 -1.50
C LEU A 31 6.54 4.01 -2.17
N LEU A 32 6.09 2.80 -1.83
CA LEU A 32 6.56 1.58 -2.48
C LEU A 32 5.93 1.43 -3.87
N CYS A 33 6.76 1.19 -4.89
CA CYS A 33 6.30 0.74 -6.19
C CYS A 33 6.30 -0.81 -6.20
N ASP A 34 5.12 -1.42 -6.10
CA ASP A 34 4.93 -2.90 -6.10
C ASP A 34 4.22 -3.35 -7.39
N PRO A 35 4.89 -3.29 -8.57
CA PRO A 35 4.26 -3.54 -9.87
C PRO A 35 3.78 -4.98 -10.03
N GLU A 36 4.43 -5.93 -9.35
CA GLU A 36 4.08 -7.34 -9.36
C GLU A 36 3.10 -7.71 -8.23
N GLY A 37 2.75 -6.77 -7.35
CA GLY A 37 1.82 -6.99 -6.24
C GLY A 37 2.32 -8.00 -5.20
N LYS A 38 3.64 -8.27 -5.13
CA LYS A 38 4.22 -9.28 -4.25
C LYS A 38 4.01 -8.93 -2.79
N VAL A 39 4.27 -7.68 -2.43
CA VAL A 39 4.09 -7.21 -1.05
C VAL A 39 2.60 -7.15 -0.72
N ALA A 40 1.78 -6.60 -1.61
CA ALA A 40 0.33 -6.54 -1.39
C ALA A 40 -0.29 -7.95 -1.24
N THR A 41 0.21 -8.95 -1.96
CA THR A 41 -0.22 -10.36 -1.82
C THR A 41 0.17 -10.93 -0.47
N LEU A 42 1.41 -10.70 0.00
CA LEU A 42 1.88 -11.17 1.31
C LEU A 42 1.04 -10.62 2.47
N TYR A 43 0.57 -9.38 2.36
CA TYR A 43 -0.29 -8.74 3.36
C TYR A 43 -1.78 -9.08 3.17
N GLY A 44 -2.15 -9.90 2.18
CA GLY A 44 -3.54 -10.22 1.86
C GLY A 44 -4.35 -9.01 1.38
N SER A 45 -3.68 -7.95 0.93
CA SER A 45 -4.28 -6.72 0.43
C SER A 45 -4.40 -6.68 -1.09
N TYR A 46 -4.19 -7.80 -1.78
CA TYR A 46 -4.39 -7.97 -3.22
C TYR A 46 -5.10 -9.30 -3.49
N GLY A 47 -6.18 -9.28 -4.25
CA GLY A 47 -6.97 -10.49 -4.47
C GLY A 47 -8.27 -10.29 -5.25
N PRO A 48 -9.11 -11.32 -5.37
CA PRO A 48 -10.32 -11.32 -6.19
C PRO A 48 -11.43 -10.43 -5.62
N LYS A 49 -11.94 -9.53 -6.43
CA LYS A 49 -13.04 -8.61 -6.13
C LYS A 49 -14.20 -8.84 -7.08
N LYS A 50 -15.42 -8.71 -6.55
CA LYS A 50 -16.65 -8.65 -7.35
C LYS A 50 -17.14 -7.22 -7.42
N PHE A 51 -17.35 -6.70 -8.62
CA PHE A 51 -18.03 -5.43 -8.83
C PHE A 51 -18.98 -5.56 -10.01
N MET A 52 -20.25 -5.24 -9.79
CA MET A 52 -21.31 -5.30 -10.80
C MET A 52 -21.35 -6.62 -11.58
N GLY A 53 -21.26 -7.75 -10.85
CA GLY A 53 -21.30 -9.10 -11.45
C GLY A 53 -20.02 -9.53 -12.18
N ARG A 54 -18.98 -8.70 -12.22
CA ARG A 54 -17.67 -9.04 -12.79
C ARG A 54 -16.66 -9.33 -11.69
N GLU A 55 -15.86 -10.38 -11.89
CA GLU A 55 -14.71 -10.72 -11.06
C GLU A 55 -13.42 -10.13 -11.65
N PHE A 56 -12.63 -9.48 -10.82
CA PHE A 56 -11.30 -8.95 -11.20
C PHE A 56 -10.37 -9.00 -9.99
N VAL A 57 -9.07 -9.09 -10.22
CA VAL A 57 -8.08 -9.03 -9.14
C VAL A 57 -7.70 -7.56 -8.89
N GLY A 58 -7.66 -7.15 -7.62
CA GLY A 58 -7.34 -5.76 -7.29
C GLY A 58 -6.95 -5.54 -5.84
N VAL A 59 -6.40 -4.35 -5.57
CA VAL A 59 -5.86 -3.97 -4.26
C VAL A 59 -6.97 -3.60 -3.28
N TYR A 60 -7.04 -4.26 -2.13
CA TYR A 60 -7.88 -3.85 -1.00
C TYR A 60 -7.24 -2.67 -0.25
N ARG A 61 -8.03 -1.62 0.03
CA ARG A 61 -7.55 -0.51 0.87
C ARG A 61 -7.53 -0.95 2.33
N GLN A 62 -6.34 -1.19 2.83
CA GLN A 62 -6.04 -1.69 4.17
C GLN A 62 -4.82 -0.95 4.72
N THR A 63 -4.75 -0.83 6.04
CA THR A 63 -3.62 -0.24 6.75
C THR A 63 -3.16 -1.20 7.83
N PHE A 64 -1.86 -1.35 8.00
CA PHE A 64 -1.25 -2.26 8.96
C PHE A 64 -0.36 -1.45 9.90
N ALA A 65 -0.59 -1.55 11.21
CA ALA A 65 0.30 -1.02 12.24
C ALA A 65 1.29 -2.13 12.62
N ILE A 66 2.58 -1.84 12.51
CA ILE A 66 3.67 -2.79 12.70
C ILE A 66 4.62 -2.21 13.74
N ALA A 67 4.84 -2.93 14.84
CA ALA A 67 5.77 -2.56 15.89
C ALA A 67 7.23 -2.62 15.40
N PRO A 68 8.18 -1.98 16.11
CA PRO A 68 9.60 -1.97 15.73
C PRO A 68 10.24 -3.36 15.64
N ASP A 69 9.73 -4.34 16.38
CA ASP A 69 10.16 -5.75 16.36
C ASP A 69 9.60 -6.54 15.15
N GLY A 70 8.74 -5.91 14.35
CA GLY A 70 8.06 -6.52 13.21
C GLY A 70 6.72 -7.16 13.55
N THR A 71 6.25 -7.08 14.80
CA THR A 71 4.96 -7.62 15.20
C THR A 71 3.82 -6.78 14.62
N LEU A 72 2.77 -7.45 14.17
CA LEU A 72 1.60 -6.82 13.56
C LEU A 72 0.59 -6.45 14.67
N GLU A 73 0.62 -5.19 15.12
CA GLU A 73 -0.20 -4.73 16.26
C GLU A 73 -1.67 -4.57 15.89
N LYS A 74 -1.97 -4.08 14.69
CA LYS A 74 -3.35 -3.82 14.26
C LYS A 74 -3.51 -3.85 12.75
N ILE A 75 -4.66 -4.35 12.29
CA ILE A 75 -5.04 -4.38 10.88
C ILE A 75 -6.36 -3.61 10.70
N TYR A 76 -6.33 -2.56 9.90
CA TYR A 76 -7.50 -1.81 9.49
C TYR A 76 -7.96 -2.30 8.10
N ARG A 77 -9.14 -2.90 8.04
CA ARG A 77 -9.75 -3.41 6.81
C ARG A 77 -10.90 -2.50 6.37
N LYS A 78 -11.18 -2.46 5.05
CA LYS A 78 -12.29 -1.67 4.46
C LYS A 78 -12.23 -0.19 4.84
N VAL A 79 -11.03 0.38 4.77
CA VAL A 79 -10.73 1.74 5.20
C VAL A 79 -11.49 2.80 4.40
N LYS A 80 -12.06 3.79 5.11
CA LYS A 80 -12.67 5.00 4.53
C LYS A 80 -11.64 6.15 4.53
N PRO A 81 -11.18 6.66 3.36
CA PRO A 81 -10.12 7.68 3.31
C PRO A 81 -10.42 8.95 4.09
N ALA A 82 -11.68 9.38 4.10
CA ALA A 82 -12.10 10.65 4.70
C ALA A 82 -11.86 10.70 6.22
N THR A 83 -11.90 9.55 6.90
CA THR A 83 -11.84 9.49 8.37
C THR A 83 -10.61 8.76 8.90
N HIS A 84 -9.91 8.02 8.05
CA HIS A 84 -8.91 7.07 8.53
C HIS A 84 -7.65 7.71 9.10
N ALA A 85 -7.19 8.84 8.56
CA ALA A 85 -6.03 9.53 9.13
C ALA A 85 -6.28 9.91 10.60
N ILE A 86 -7.49 10.38 10.93
CA ILE A 86 -7.91 10.71 12.29
C ILE A 86 -7.96 9.45 13.17
N GLU A 87 -8.48 8.34 12.62
CA GLU A 87 -8.52 7.05 13.32
C GLU A 87 -7.11 6.54 13.70
N LEU A 88 -6.10 6.79 12.85
CA LEU A 88 -4.71 6.42 13.13
C LEU A 88 -4.06 7.32 14.19
N PHE A 89 -4.38 8.62 14.22
CA PHE A 89 -3.84 9.53 15.24
C PHE A 89 -4.26 9.14 16.66
N GLY A 90 -5.44 8.51 16.84
CA GLY A 90 -5.85 8.02 18.16
C GLY A 90 -5.14 6.75 18.63
N LEU A 91 -4.32 6.11 17.78
CA LEU A 91 -3.50 4.95 18.13
C LEU A 91 -2.08 5.34 18.60
N LEU A 92 -1.60 6.52 18.17
CA LEU A 92 -0.30 7.08 18.55
C LEU A 92 -0.41 7.88 19.84
#